data_AF-A0A939ZUD2-F1
#
_entry.id   AF-A0A939ZUD2-F1
#
_cell.length_a   1.000
_cell.length_b   1.000
_cell.length_c   1.000
_cell.angle_alpha   90.00
_cell.angle_beta   90.00
_cell.angle_gamma   90.00
#
_symmetry.space_group_name_H-M   'P 1'
#
loop_
_entity.id
_entity.type
_entity.pdbx_description
1 polymer ?
#
loop_
_entity_poly.entity_id
_entity_poly.type
_entity_poly.pdbx_seq_one_letter_code
_entity_poly.pdbx_strand_id
1 'polypeptide(L)'
;MVIKKLSASIREYKKDSILTPVFIAFEVLLECILPLVTASLINTLQSFSTETTTESSGIVAWINNLIMGWAGSNVLLGIILHGLILVVFAMLSLSCGAIAGKTVANAAAGFGKNLRHDLYYSVQDFSFVNIDRFSSTSLVTRLTTDVTNVQN
;
A
#
# COMPACT_ATOMS: atom_id res chain seq x y z
N MET A 1 -13.40 -8.46 23.25
CA MET A 1 -14.46 -9.37 22.78
C MET A 1 -14.97 -9.01 21.38
N VAL A 2 -15.19 -7.72 21.08
CA VAL A 2 -15.72 -7.22 19.79
C VAL A 2 -14.78 -7.48 18.59
N ILE A 3 -13.48 -7.23 18.73
CA ILE A 3 -12.48 -7.44 17.65
C ILE A 3 -12.40 -8.91 17.20
N LYS A 4 -12.55 -9.87 18.12
CA LYS A 4 -12.59 -11.30 17.78
C LYS A 4 -13.84 -11.69 16.99
N LYS A 5 -14.98 -11.04 17.26
CA LYS A 5 -16.23 -11.25 16.52
C LYS A 5 -16.15 -10.67 15.10
N LEU A 6 -15.58 -9.47 14.95
CA LEU A 6 -15.35 -8.86 13.63
C LEU A 6 -14.30 -9.63 12.82
N SER A 7 -13.22 -10.11 13.47
CA SER A 7 -12.21 -10.97 12.84
C SER A 7 -12.78 -12.31 12.35
N ALA A 8 -13.90 -12.76 12.91
CA ALA A 8 -14.59 -13.96 12.42
C ALA A 8 -15.32 -13.72 11.09
N SER A 9 -15.85 -12.51 10.84
CA SER A 9 -16.51 -12.17 9.56
C SER A 9 -15.52 -11.96 8.40
N ILE A 10 -14.21 -11.79 8.66
CA ILE A 10 -13.15 -11.72 7.63
C ILE A 10 -12.89 -13.08 6.95
N ARG A 11 -13.25 -14.22 7.58
CA ARG A 11 -13.07 -15.64 7.13
C ARG A 11 -12.23 -15.85 5.86
N GLU A 12 -12.82 -15.69 4.68
CA GLU A 12 -12.24 -16.05 3.38
C GLU A 12 -11.13 -15.07 2.92
N TYR A 13 -11.18 -13.82 3.35
CA TYR A 13 -10.26 -12.74 2.94
C TYR A 13 -9.14 -12.46 3.96
N LYS A 14 -8.93 -13.34 4.96
CA LYS A 14 -7.87 -13.16 5.98
C LYS A 14 -6.47 -13.04 5.37
N LYS A 15 -6.21 -13.76 4.29
CA LYS A 15 -4.90 -13.74 3.61
C LYS A 15 -4.68 -12.42 2.88
N ASP A 16 -5.68 -11.94 2.16
CA ASP A 16 -5.58 -10.67 1.44
C ASP A 16 -5.49 -9.50 2.42
N SER A 17 -6.26 -9.52 3.52
CA SER A 17 -6.25 -8.48 4.55
C SER A 17 -4.91 -8.32 5.28
N ILE A 18 -4.14 -9.40 5.48
CA ILE A 18 -2.79 -9.30 6.08
C ILE A 18 -1.72 -8.97 5.04
N LEU A 19 -1.95 -9.38 3.79
CA LEU A 19 -0.99 -9.20 2.72
C LEU A 19 -0.96 -7.77 2.20
N THR A 20 -2.09 -7.07 2.20
CA THR A 20 -2.14 -5.66 1.77
C THR A 20 -1.28 -4.69 2.60
N PRO A 21 -1.31 -4.66 3.95
CA PRO A 21 -0.44 -3.76 4.70
C PRO A 21 1.05 -4.08 4.51
N VAL A 22 1.39 -5.35 4.24
CA VAL A 22 2.77 -5.74 3.90
C VAL A 22 3.20 -5.17 2.54
N PHE A 23 2.34 -5.26 1.51
CA PHE A 23 2.63 -4.67 0.20
C PHE A 23 2.70 -3.15 0.24
N ILE A 24 1.83 -2.49 1.01
CA ILE A 24 1.87 -1.03 1.19
C ILE A 24 3.16 -0.61 1.90
N ALA A 25 3.56 -1.33 2.95
CA ALA A 25 4.82 -1.04 3.65
C ALA A 25 6.02 -1.19 2.71
N PHE A 26 6.03 -2.22 1.86
CA PHE A 26 7.07 -2.40 0.86
C PHE A 26 7.08 -1.30 -0.22
N GLU A 27 5.92 -0.87 -0.68
CA GLU A 27 5.78 0.24 -1.63
C GLU A 27 6.34 1.56 -1.05
N VAL A 28 5.98 1.88 0.20
CA VAL A 28 6.47 3.08 0.88
C VAL A 28 8.00 3.06 1.05
N LEU A 29 8.59 1.88 1.25
CA LEU A 29 10.06 1.76 1.28
C LEU A 29 10.69 2.10 -0.08
N LEU A 30 10.09 1.68 -1.20
CA LEU A 30 10.56 2.03 -2.54
C LEU A 30 10.40 3.53 -2.83
N GLU A 31 9.31 4.16 -2.40
CA GLU A 31 9.14 5.62 -2.47
C GLU A 31 10.20 6.37 -1.66
N CYS A 32 10.63 5.82 -0.52
CA CYS A 32 11.71 6.41 0.27
C CYS A 32 13.09 6.28 -0.40
N ILE A 33 13.26 5.32 -1.32
CA ILE A 33 14.49 5.13 -2.10
C ILE A 33 14.55 6.08 -3.30
N LEU A 34 13.42 6.45 -3.90
CA LEU A 34 13.36 7.41 -5.02
C LEU A 34 14.14 8.73 -4.75
N PRO A 35 13.93 9.47 -3.64
CA PRO A 35 14.68 10.70 -3.36
C PRO A 35 16.19 10.45 -3.14
N LEU A 36 16.59 9.25 -2.71
CA LEU A 36 18.00 8.88 -2.58
C LEU A 36 18.67 8.68 -3.96
N VAL A 37 17.94 8.11 -4.92
CA VAL A 37 18.43 7.94 -6.31
C VAL A 37 18.40 9.26 -7.07
N THR A 38 17.44 10.16 -6.82
CA THR A 38 17.47 11.50 -7.43
C THR A 38 18.61 12.34 -6.88
N ALA A 39 18.93 12.24 -5.59
CA ALA A 39 20.11 12.88 -5.02
C ALA A 39 21.42 12.41 -5.70
N SER A 40 21.52 11.11 -6.02
CA SER A 40 22.70 10.56 -6.69
C SER A 40 22.82 11.04 -8.14
N LEU A 41 21.70 11.17 -8.86
CA LEU A 41 21.65 11.79 -10.18
C LEU A 41 22.11 13.26 -10.12
N ILE A 42 21.60 14.05 -9.16
CA ILE A 42 21.96 15.47 -9.02
C ILE A 42 23.45 15.64 -8.77
N ASN A 43 24.04 14.82 -7.89
CA ASN A 43 25.48 14.84 -7.63
C ASN A 43 26.30 14.53 -8.90
N THR A 44 25.82 13.59 -9.73
CA THR A 44 26.46 13.26 -11.01
C THR A 44 26.40 14.43 -11.99
N LEU A 45 25.25 15.13 -12.07
CA LEU A 45 25.09 16.33 -12.90
C LEU A 45 25.93 17.51 -12.40
N GLN A 46 26.02 17.71 -11.09
CA GLN A 46 26.86 18.74 -10.47
C GLN A 46 28.34 18.46 -10.71
N SER A 47 28.79 17.20 -10.61
CA SER A 47 30.20 16.85 -10.90
C SER A 47 30.60 17.10 -12.36
N PHE A 48 29.63 17.05 -13.28
CA PHE A 48 29.84 17.44 -14.67
C PHE A 48 29.94 18.97 -14.86
N SER A 49 29.42 19.77 -13.92
CA SER A 49 29.34 21.24 -14.01
C SER A 49 30.18 21.99 -12.96
N THR A 50 30.74 21.32 -11.95
CA THR A 50 31.57 21.90 -10.89
C THR A 50 32.52 20.83 -10.33
N GLU A 51 33.84 21.07 -10.35
CA GLU A 51 34.89 20.18 -9.79
C GLU A 51 34.86 20.15 -8.25
N THR A 52 33.75 19.75 -7.64
CA THR A 52 33.69 19.48 -6.19
C THR A 52 33.25 18.06 -5.95
N THR A 53 34.16 17.28 -5.35
CA THR A 53 33.94 15.93 -4.88
C THR A 53 33.04 15.99 -3.65
N THR A 54 31.74 15.75 -3.81
CA THR A 54 30.86 15.51 -2.67
C THR A 54 31.14 14.10 -2.16
N GLU A 55 31.86 13.99 -1.05
CA GLU A 55 32.01 12.74 -0.32
C GLU A 55 30.64 12.27 0.17
N SER A 56 30.02 11.38 -0.59
CA SER A 56 28.76 10.76 -0.21
C SER A 56 29.06 9.50 0.59
N SER A 57 29.26 9.61 1.90
CA SER A 57 29.34 8.43 2.76
C SER A 57 27.94 7.88 3.04
N GLY A 58 27.66 6.64 2.64
CA GLY A 58 26.41 5.93 2.99
C GLY A 58 25.83 5.08 1.86
N ILE A 59 24.52 4.81 1.96
CA ILE A 59 23.74 4.03 0.97
C ILE A 59 23.84 4.63 -0.44
N VAL A 60 24.00 5.95 -0.54
CA VAL A 60 24.14 6.68 -1.81
C VAL A 60 25.43 6.32 -2.56
N ALA A 61 26.58 6.17 -1.88
CA ALA A 61 27.81 5.69 -2.52
C ALA A 61 27.73 4.22 -2.95
N TRP A 62 27.04 3.39 -2.18
CA TRP A 62 26.76 2.01 -2.59
C TRP A 62 25.94 1.96 -3.87
N ILE A 63 24.87 2.76 -3.95
CA ILE A 63 24.05 2.89 -5.16
C ILE A 63 24.88 3.41 -6.34
N ASN A 64 25.71 4.43 -6.13
CA ASN A 64 26.56 4.99 -7.18
C ASN A 64 27.60 4.00 -7.71
N ASN A 65 28.33 3.31 -6.83
CA ASN A 65 29.30 2.30 -7.25
C ASN A 65 28.62 1.14 -7.98
N LEU A 66 27.43 0.75 -7.53
CA LEU A 66 26.66 -0.31 -8.17
C LEU A 66 26.25 0.12 -9.58
N ILE A 67 25.68 1.32 -9.78
CA ILE A 67 25.26 1.83 -11.10
C ILE A 67 26.44 2.11 -12.02
N MET A 68 27.50 2.76 -11.53
CA MET A 68 28.69 3.08 -12.33
C MET A 68 29.46 1.83 -12.77
N GLY A 69 29.34 0.71 -12.03
CA GLY A 69 29.82 -0.59 -12.47
C GLY A 69 29.20 -1.08 -13.78
N TRP A 70 27.95 -0.72 -14.08
CA TRP A 70 27.27 -1.08 -15.35
C TRP A 70 27.52 -0.07 -16.47
N ALA A 71 27.83 1.19 -16.13
CA ALA A 71 28.03 2.26 -17.11
C ALA A 71 29.41 2.24 -17.79
N GLY A 72 30.40 1.58 -17.18
CA GLY A 72 31.77 1.53 -17.68
C GLY A 72 32.44 2.92 -17.67
N SER A 73 33.48 3.12 -18.48
CA SER A 73 34.30 4.35 -18.47
C SER A 73 33.59 5.62 -19.02
N ASN A 74 32.33 5.53 -19.43
CA ASN A 74 31.62 6.62 -20.13
C ASN A 74 30.70 7.41 -19.21
N VAL A 75 31.12 8.64 -18.84
CA VAL A 75 30.36 9.54 -17.96
C VAL A 75 28.97 9.88 -18.52
N LEU A 76 28.87 10.12 -19.83
CA LEU A 76 27.59 10.41 -20.50
C LEU A 76 26.59 9.26 -20.37
N LEU A 77 27.07 8.02 -20.54
CA LEU A 77 26.24 6.82 -20.41
C LEU A 77 25.79 6.60 -18.95
N GLY A 78 26.64 6.97 -17.99
CA GLY A 78 26.30 7.00 -16.58
C GLY A 78 25.06 7.86 -16.29
N ILE A 79 24.99 9.08 -16.83
CA ILE A 79 23.85 9.99 -16.62
C ILE A 79 22.56 9.42 -17.22
N ILE A 80 22.62 8.90 -18.45
CA ILE A 80 21.46 8.30 -19.13
C ILE A 80 20.94 7.08 -18.33
N LEU A 81 21.85 6.25 -17.83
CA LEU A 81 21.48 5.06 -17.05
C LEU A 81 20.82 5.43 -15.71
N HIS A 82 21.28 6.49 -15.03
CA HIS A 82 20.63 7.01 -13.82
C HIS A 82 19.21 7.51 -14.11
N GLY A 83 19.00 8.23 -15.21
CA GLY A 83 17.66 8.65 -15.63
C GLY A 83 16.75 7.46 -15.95
N LEU A 84 17.28 6.45 -16.64
CA LEU A 84 16.53 5.24 -16.99
C LEU A 84 16.13 4.44 -15.73
N ILE A 85 17.04 4.28 -14.76
CA ILE A 85 16.76 3.49 -13.56
C ILE A 85 15.69 4.16 -12.68
N LEU A 86 15.65 5.49 -12.63
CA LEU A 86 14.61 6.25 -11.94
C LEU A 86 13.22 6.00 -12.54
N VAL A 87 13.13 6.02 -13.87
CA VAL A 87 11.87 5.74 -14.59
C VAL A 87 11.42 4.31 -14.31
N VAL A 88 12.33 3.34 -14.35
CA VAL A 88 12.00 1.93 -14.06
C VAL A 88 11.52 1.76 -12.61
N PHE A 89 12.19 2.37 -11.64
CA PHE A 89 11.78 2.32 -10.23
C PHE A 89 10.41 2.96 -10.01
N ALA A 90 10.13 4.10 -10.65
CA ALA A 90 8.83 4.76 -10.57
C ALA A 90 7.70 3.93 -11.19
N MET A 91 7.94 3.25 -12.32
CA MET A 91 6.95 2.35 -12.92
C MET A 91 6.70 1.11 -12.05
N LEU A 92 7.75 0.57 -11.44
CA LEU A 92 7.64 -0.57 -10.52
C LEU A 92 6.85 -0.21 -9.27
N SER A 93 7.14 0.94 -8.66
CA SER A 93 6.44 1.41 -7.47
C SER A 93 4.95 1.64 -7.80
N LEU A 94 4.65 2.39 -8.87
CA LEU A 94 3.27 2.60 -9.32
C LEU A 94 2.50 1.30 -9.55
N SER A 95 3.15 0.30 -10.16
CA SER A 95 2.54 -1.02 -10.40
C SER A 95 2.24 -1.76 -9.10
N CYS A 96 3.18 -1.74 -8.15
CA CYS A 96 3.01 -2.37 -6.84
C CYS A 96 1.93 -1.66 -6.02
N GLY A 97 1.91 -0.33 -5.99
CA GLY A 97 0.86 0.49 -5.39
C GLY A 97 -0.54 0.19 -5.96
N ALA A 98 -0.65 0.04 -7.29
CA ALA A 98 -1.91 -0.30 -7.94
C ALA A 98 -2.42 -1.70 -7.54
N ILE A 99 -1.53 -2.69 -7.48
CA ILE A 99 -1.86 -4.05 -7.04
C ILE A 99 -2.29 -4.04 -5.57
N ALA A 100 -1.56 -3.34 -4.70
CA ALA A 100 -1.90 -3.20 -3.29
C ALA A 100 -3.30 -2.58 -3.11
N GLY A 101 -3.59 -1.48 -3.82
CA GLY A 101 -4.90 -0.83 -3.79
C GLY A 101 -6.03 -1.76 -4.22
N LYS A 102 -5.82 -2.54 -5.29
CA LYS A 102 -6.81 -3.52 -5.76
C LYS A 102 -7.07 -4.64 -4.73
N THR A 103 -6.03 -5.12 -4.04
CA THR A 103 -6.20 -6.14 -3.00
C THR A 103 -6.96 -5.61 -1.78
N VAL A 104 -6.72 -4.36 -1.35
CA VAL A 104 -7.45 -3.75 -0.22
C VAL A 104 -8.93 -3.55 -0.55
N ALA A 105 -9.24 -3.10 -1.76
CA ALA A 105 -10.61 -2.88 -2.19
C ALA A 105 -11.39 -4.21 -2.20
N ASN A 106 -10.77 -5.28 -2.72
CA ASN A 106 -11.36 -6.61 -2.72
C ASN A 106 -11.56 -7.16 -1.29
N ALA A 107 -10.58 -7.00 -0.40
CA ALA A 107 -10.68 -7.44 0.99
C ALA A 107 -11.76 -6.68 1.78
N ALA A 108 -11.85 -5.35 1.61
CA ALA A 108 -12.85 -4.52 2.28
C ALA A 108 -14.28 -4.81 1.79
N ALA A 109 -14.46 -4.94 0.47
CA ALA A 109 -15.77 -5.28 -0.12
C ALA A 109 -16.23 -6.70 0.28
N GLY A 110 -15.30 -7.66 0.29
CA GLY A 110 -15.55 -9.04 0.75
C GLY A 110 -15.92 -9.11 2.23
N PHE A 111 -15.22 -8.37 3.09
CA PHE A 111 -15.54 -8.25 4.50
C PHE A 111 -16.92 -7.65 4.75
N GLY A 112 -17.26 -6.55 4.06
CA GLY A 112 -18.58 -5.92 4.16
C GLY A 112 -19.71 -6.86 3.72
N LYS A 113 -19.51 -7.65 2.66
CA LYS A 113 -20.48 -8.66 2.20
C LYS A 113 -20.76 -9.70 3.28
N ASN A 114 -19.71 -10.27 3.87
CA ASN A 114 -19.85 -11.29 4.91
C ASN A 114 -20.51 -10.71 6.19
N LEU A 115 -20.13 -9.49 6.58
CA LEU A 115 -20.69 -8.84 7.77
C LEU A 115 -22.20 -8.55 7.62
N ARG A 116 -22.64 -8.04 6.45
CA ARG A 116 -24.08 -7.83 6.19
C ARG A 116 -24.86 -9.15 6.21
N HIS A 117 -24.28 -10.22 5.66
CA HIS A 117 -24.90 -11.53 5.68
C HIS A 117 -25.05 -12.05 7.13
N ASP A 118 -23.99 -12.03 7.94
CA ASP A 118 -24.03 -12.47 9.33
C ASP A 118 -25.04 -11.68 10.18
N LEU A 119 -25.12 -10.36 9.98
CA LEU A 119 -26.09 -9.51 10.64
C LEU A 119 -27.53 -9.83 10.20
N TYR A 120 -27.77 -10.11 8.92
CA TYR A 120 -29.10 -10.46 8.41
C TYR A 120 -29.66 -11.73 9.07
N TYR A 121 -28.86 -12.79 9.18
CA TYR A 121 -29.27 -14.01 9.89
C TYR A 121 -29.49 -13.75 11.38
N SER A 122 -28.63 -12.94 12.00
CA SER A 122 -28.77 -12.59 13.42
C SER A 122 -30.08 -11.85 13.73
N VAL A 123 -30.62 -11.09 12.77
CA VAL A 123 -31.90 -10.38 12.92
C VAL A 123 -33.10 -11.32 12.77
N GLN A 124 -32.98 -12.39 11.96
CA GLN A 124 -34.06 -13.37 11.78
C GLN A 124 -34.34 -14.18 13.05
N ASP A 125 -33.33 -14.41 13.89
CA ASP A 125 -33.46 -15.17 15.14
C ASP A 125 -34.02 -14.32 16.31
N PHE A 126 -34.34 -13.04 16.11
CA PHE A 126 -34.91 -12.19 17.16
C PHE A 126 -36.40 -12.48 17.42
N SER A 127 -36.77 -12.54 18.71
CA SER A 127 -38.18 -12.64 19.12
C SER A 127 -38.95 -11.35 18.83
N PHE A 128 -40.27 -11.45 18.65
CA PHE A 128 -41.14 -10.29 18.34
C PHE A 128 -41.01 -9.14 19.34
N VAL A 129 -40.79 -9.42 20.64
CA VAL A 129 -40.53 -8.40 21.67
C VAL A 129 -39.19 -7.68 21.47
N ASN A 130 -38.16 -8.39 20.99
CA ASN A 130 -36.85 -7.80 20.71
C ASN A 130 -36.84 -6.98 19.41
N ILE A 131 -37.63 -7.36 18.42
CA ILE A 131 -37.82 -6.58 17.19
C ILE A 131 -38.58 -5.28 17.49
N ASP A 132 -39.58 -5.30 18.37
CA ASP A 132 -40.31 -4.09 18.75
C ASP A 132 -39.43 -3.13 19.58
N ARG A 133 -38.54 -3.67 20.43
CA ARG A 133 -37.52 -2.89 21.16
C ARG A 133 -36.47 -2.25 20.24
N PHE A 134 -36.06 -2.96 19.18
CA PHE A 134 -35.16 -2.46 18.16
C PHE A 134 -35.95 -2.12 16.90
N SER A 135 -36.57 -0.94 16.84
CA SER A 135 -37.45 -0.54 15.74
C SER A 135 -36.90 -0.92 14.35
N SER A 136 -37.79 -1.36 13.44
CA SER A 136 -37.42 -1.82 12.10
C SER A 136 -36.53 -0.82 11.34
N THR A 137 -36.73 0.48 11.55
CA THR A 137 -35.90 1.54 10.96
C THR A 137 -34.47 1.54 11.51
N SER A 138 -34.29 1.37 12.83
CA SER A 138 -32.97 1.30 13.45
C SER A 138 -32.20 0.06 13.00
N LEU A 139 -32.89 -1.07 12.83
CA LEU A 139 -32.31 -2.31 12.31
C LEU A 139 -31.74 -2.12 10.88
N VAL A 140 -32.47 -1.44 10.00
CA VAL A 140 -32.01 -1.16 8.64
C VAL A 140 -30.77 -0.25 8.63
N THR A 141 -30.72 0.78 9.48
CA THR A 141 -29.55 1.65 9.61
C THR A 141 -28.33 0.88 10.11
N ARG A 142 -28.49 -0.05 11.06
CA ARG A 142 -27.38 -0.91 11.53
C ARG A 142 -26.89 -1.90 10.47
N LEU A 143 -27.79 -2.41 9.63
CA LEU A 143 -27.45 -3.34 8.54
C LEU A 143 -26.72 -2.66 7.37
N THR A 144 -26.85 -1.34 7.21
CA THR A 144 -26.36 -0.61 6.04
C THR A 144 -25.31 0.43 6.43
N THR A 145 -25.68 1.43 7.23
CA THR A 145 -24.81 2.54 7.64
C THR A 145 -23.71 2.09 8.58
N ASP A 146 -24.04 1.34 9.64
CA ASP A 146 -23.02 0.91 10.61
C ASP A 146 -22.02 -0.04 9.96
N VAL A 147 -22.46 -0.93 9.05
CA VAL A 147 -21.56 -1.81 8.30
C VAL A 147 -20.64 -1.01 7.38
N THR A 148 -21.15 0.02 6.71
CA THR A 148 -20.34 0.88 5.84
C THR A 148 -19.32 1.67 6.65
N ASN A 149 -19.68 2.10 7.86
CA ASN A 149 -18.76 2.79 8.77
C ASN A 149 -17.66 1.87 9.32
N VAL A 150 -17.88 0.55 9.38
CA VAL A 150 -16.86 -0.44 9.77
C VAL A 150 -16.02 -0.91 8.57
N GLN A 151 -16.50 -0.72 7.34
CA GLN A 151 -15.78 -1.06 6.10
C GLN A 151 -14.73 0.00 5.72
N ASN A 152 -15.00 1.28 6.01
CA ASN A 152 -14.12 2.41 5.74
C ASN A 152 -13.05 2.58 6.83
#